data_AF-A0A2V8YY73-F1
#
_entry.id   AF-A0A2V8YY73-F1
#
_cell.length_a   1.000
_cell.length_b   1.000
_cell.length_c   1.000
_cell.angle_alpha   90.00
_cell.angle_beta   90.00
_cell.angle_gamma   90.00
#
_symmetry.space_group_name_H-M   'P 1'
#
loop_
_entity.id
_entity.type
_entity.pdbx_description
1 polymer ?
#
loop_
_entity_poly.entity_id
_entity_poly.type
_entity_poly.pdbx_seq_one_letter_code
_entity_poly.pdbx_strand_id
1 'polypeptide(L)' 'MFTTLSYCWNAARGYRLKPWKSPYIRWRFETFLGKEAADLTARRFFHLAWKYREHMERFIDWAAERRRIQRRHHA' A
#
# COMPACT_ATOMS: atom_id res chain seq x y z
N MET A 1 6.53 -8.19 -7.14
CA MET A 1 5.41 -9.04 -6.69
C MET A 1 5.52 -9.45 -5.21
N PHE A 2 6.48 -10.29 -4.78
CA PHE A 2 6.59 -10.72 -3.36
C PHE A 2 6.82 -9.57 -2.37
N THR A 3 7.56 -8.54 -2.77
CA THR A 3 7.79 -7.29 -2.01
C THR A 3 6.49 -6.51 -1.82
N THR A 4 5.69 -6.38 -2.87
CA THR A 4 4.37 -5.74 -2.88
C THR A 4 3.41 -6.44 -1.91
N LEU A 5 3.31 -7.76 -2.01
CA LEU A 5 2.49 -8.59 -1.13
C LEU A 5 2.92 -8.49 0.34
N SER A 6 4.23 -8.57 0.61
CA SER A 6 4.75 -8.44 1.98
C SER A 6 4.51 -7.05 2.57
N TYR A 7 4.56 -6.00 1.73
CA TYR A 7 4.27 -4.64 2.16
C TYR A 7 2.77 -4.47 2.48
N CYS A 8 1.88 -4.94 1.60
CA CYS A 8 0.44 -4.94 1.88
C CYS A 8 0.10 -5.76 3.13
N TRP A 9 0.76 -6.90 3.34
CA TRP A 9 0.58 -7.74 4.52
C TRP A 9 0.99 -7.05 5.83
N ASN A 10 2.10 -6.31 5.80
CA ASN A 10 2.54 -5.50 6.93
C ASN A 10 1.67 -4.26 7.15
N ALA A 11 1.23 -3.59 6.08
CA ALA A 11 0.34 -2.44 6.16
C ALA A 11 -1.05 -2.82 6.70
N ALA A 12 -1.51 -4.05 6.43
CA ALA A 12 -2.76 -4.60 6.95
C ALA A 12 -2.59 -5.31 8.30
N ARG A 13 -1.45 -5.17 9.00
CA ARG A 13 -1.20 -5.81 10.29
C ARG A 13 -2.28 -5.37 11.31
N GLY A 14 -2.95 -6.34 11.91
CA GLY A 14 -4.12 -6.14 12.80
C GLY A 14 -5.48 -6.22 12.09
N TYR A 15 -5.52 -6.09 10.76
CA TYR A 15 -6.75 -6.12 9.95
C TYR A 15 -6.60 -7.00 8.70
N ARG A 16 -5.74 -8.03 8.75
CA ARG A 16 -5.35 -8.82 7.57
C ARG A 16 -6.54 -9.42 6.80
N LEU A 17 -7.59 -9.83 7.52
CA LEU A 17 -8.82 -10.39 6.92
C LEU A 17 -9.79 -9.31 6.40
N LYS A 18 -9.67 -8.08 6.90
CA LYS A 18 -10.55 -6.95 6.56
C LYS A 18 -9.72 -5.65 6.43
N PRO A 19 -8.80 -5.57 5.46
CA PRO A 19 -7.87 -4.44 5.34
C PRO A 19 -8.57 -3.08 5.18
N TRP A 20 -9.78 -3.05 4.58
CA TRP A 20 -10.61 -1.85 4.48
C TRP A 20 -11.12 -1.31 5.83
N LYS A 21 -11.05 -2.10 6.92
CA LYS A 21 -11.35 -1.62 8.28
C LYS A 21 -10.12 -1.06 9.00
N SER A 22 -8.93 -1.19 8.43
CA SER A 22 -7.71 -0.65 9.02
C SER A 22 -7.71 0.87 8.94
N PRO A 23 -7.65 1.60 10.07
CA PRO A 23 -7.53 3.06 10.07
C PRO A 23 -6.31 3.53 9.29
N TYR A 24 -5.20 2.79 9.40
CA TYR A 24 -3.96 3.11 8.72
C TYR A 24 -4.08 3.00 7.19
N ILE A 25 -4.67 1.90 6.70
CA ILE A 25 -4.87 1.73 5.25
C ILE A 25 -5.86 2.76 4.74
N ARG A 26 -6.93 3.05 5.49
CA ARG A 26 -7.90 4.08 5.10
C ARG A 26 -7.23 5.43 4.95
N TRP A 27 -6.49 5.87 5.96
CA TRP A 27 -5.74 7.12 5.92
C TRP A 27 -4.74 7.16 4.75
N ARG A 28 -4.12 6.02 4.44
CA ARG A 28 -3.18 5.91 3.33
C ARG A 28 -3.86 6.08 1.98
N PHE A 29 -5.01 5.44 1.79
CA PHE A 29 -5.83 5.62 0.60
C PHE A 29 -6.35 7.06 0.51
N GLU A 30 -6.78 7.68 1.61
CA GLU A 30 -7.19 9.09 1.66
C GLU A 30 -6.06 10.04 1.27
N THR A 31 -4.83 9.77 1.71
CA THR A 31 -3.66 10.60 1.36
C THR A 31 -3.31 10.51 -0.13
N PHE A 32 -3.44 9.32 -0.73
CA PHE A 32 -3.07 9.11 -2.13
C PHE A 32 -4.19 9.40 -3.13
N LEU A 33 -5.45 9.19 -2.74
CA LEU A 33 -6.63 9.23 -3.64
C LEU A 33 -7.64 10.31 -3.23
N GLY A 34 -7.42 11.00 -2.11
CA GLY A 34 -8.28 12.07 -1.63
C GLY A 34 -9.73 11.60 -1.38
N LYS A 35 -10.70 12.36 -1.89
CA LYS A 35 -12.14 12.11 -1.70
C LYS A 35 -12.61 10.75 -2.19
N GLU A 36 -11.93 10.12 -3.16
CA GLU A 36 -12.31 8.77 -3.64
C GLU A 36 -12.20 7.69 -2.55
N ALA A 37 -11.31 7.92 -1.57
CA ALA A 37 -11.05 7.00 -0.47
C ALA A 37 -11.79 7.33 0.83
N ALA A 38 -12.48 8.48 0.91
CA ALA A 38 -13.23 8.88 2.10
C ALA A 38 -14.32 7.85 2.48
N ASP A 39 -14.92 7.21 1.48
CA ASP A 39 -15.97 6.20 1.65
C ASP A 39 -15.48 4.80 1.24
N LEU A 40 -14.43 4.35 1.93
CA LEU A 40 -13.72 3.11 1.65
C LEU A 40 -14.52 1.87 2.09
N THR A 41 -15.45 1.43 1.24
CA THR A 41 -16.12 0.12 1.40
C THR A 41 -15.22 -1.01 0.89
N ALA A 42 -15.52 -2.26 1.26
CA ALA A 42 -14.72 -3.43 0.84
C ALA A 42 -14.59 -3.52 -0.70
N ARG A 43 -15.70 -3.35 -1.44
CA ARG A 43 -15.70 -3.37 -2.90
C ARG A 43 -14.85 -2.24 -3.48
N ARG A 44 -14.96 -1.04 -2.92
CA ARG A 44 -14.22 0.14 -3.37
C ARG A 44 -12.74 0.02 -3.07
N PHE A 45 -12.38 -0.53 -1.90
CA PHE A 45 -11.02 -0.87 -1.54
C PHE A 45 -10.38 -1.80 -2.57
N PHE A 46 -11.02 -2.93 -2.90
CA PHE A 46 -10.48 -3.87 -3.89
C PHE A 46 -10.42 -3.24 -5.29
N HIS A 47 -11.43 -2.48 -5.70
CA HIS A 47 -11.43 -1.78 -6.97
C HIS A 47 -10.26 -0.80 -7.09
N LEU A 48 -10.05 0.05 -6.08
CA LEU A 48 -8.96 1.02 -6.05
C LEU A 48 -7.60 0.33 -5.95
N ALA A 49 -7.46 -0.66 -5.08
CA ALA A 49 -6.24 -1.45 -4.95
C ALA A 49 -5.84 -2.10 -6.29
N TRP A 50 -6.83 -2.59 -7.06
CA TRP A 50 -6.58 -3.19 -8.37
C TRP A 50 -6.30 -2.15 -9.47
N LYS A 51 -7.07 -1.07 -9.51
CA LYS A 51 -6.92 0.05 -10.47
C LYS A 51 -5.54 0.70 -10.35
N TYR A 52 -5.06 0.90 -9.13
CA TYR A 52 -3.78 1.53 -8.84
C TYR A 52 -2.64 0.52 -8.59
N ARG A 53 -2.84 -0.78 -8.88
CA ARG A 53 -1.84 -1.83 -8.59
C ARG A 53 -0.49 -1.53 -9.24
N GLU A 54 -0.48 -1.10 -10.50
CA GLU A 54 0.75 -0.82 -11.24
C GLU A 54 1.51 0.39 -10.69
N HIS A 55 0.77 1.41 -10.23
CA HIS A 55 1.37 2.56 -9.54
C HIS A 55 1.96 2.15 -8.19
N MET A 56 1.26 1.32 -7.41
CA MET A 56 1.78 0.82 -6.14
C MET A 56 2.99 -0.09 -6.31
N GLU A 57 2.99 -0.96 -7.31
CA GLU A 57 4.13 -1.82 -7.64
C GLU A 57 5.35 -0.98 -8.01
N ARG A 58 5.20 -0.01 -8.90
CA ARG A 58 6.28 0.91 -9.28
C ARG A 58 6.83 1.68 -8.08
N PHE A 59 5.96 2.14 -7.18
CA PHE A 59 6.37 2.80 -5.94
C PHE A 59 7.14 1.87 -5.01
N ILE A 60 6.68 0.63 -4.83
CA ILE A 60 7.31 -0.34 -3.94
C ILE A 60 8.66 -0.80 -4.50
N ASP A 61 8.76 -0.98 -5.81
CA ASP A 61 10.02 -1.31 -6.47
C ASP A 61 11.02 -0.15 -6.35
N TRP A 62 10.57 1.09 -6.56
CA TRP A 62 11.39 2.28 -6.27
C TRP A 62 11.82 2.34 -4.80
N ALA A 63 10.93 2.10 -3.85
CA ALA A 63 11.25 2.11 -2.42
C ALA A 63 12.19 0.95 -2.03
N ALA A 64 12.09 -0.20 -2.69
CA ALA A 64 13.02 -1.31 -2.52
C ALA A 64 14.41 -0.94 -3.04
N GLU A 65 14.49 -0.29 -4.20
CA GLU A 65 15.75 0.18 -4.78
C GLU A 65 16.40 1.27 -3.90
N ARG A 66 15.62 2.25 -3.42
CA ARG A 66 16.10 3.25 -2.46
C ARG A 66 16.69 2.62 -1.19
N ARG A 67 16.05 1.57 -0.65
CA ARG A 67 16.57 0.84 0.52
C ARG A 67 17.84 0.04 0.21
N ARG A 68 18.05 -0.40 -1.03
CA ARG A 68 19.32 -1.02 -1.45
C ARG A 68 20.43 0.02 -1.52
N ILE A 69 20.16 1.17 -2.14
CA ILE A 69 21.11 2.29 -2.24
C ILE A 69 21.51 2.78 -0.84
N GLN A 70 20.54 3.00 0.06
CA GLN A 70 20.82 3.46 1.41
C GLN A 70 21.66 2.47 2.22
N ARG A 71 21.44 1.15 2.05
CA ARG A 71 22.29 0.13 2.69
C ARG A 71 23.72 0.11 2.15
N ARG A 72 23.91 0.39 0.85
CA ARG A 72 25.25 0.50 0.24
C ARG A 72 26.02 1.74 0.68
N HIS A 73 25.32 2.79 1.10
CA HIS A 73 25.94 4.07 1.51
C HIS A 73 26.33 4.10 3.00
N HIS A 74 25.91 3.09 3.77
CA HIS A 74 26.21 2.92 5.20
C HIS A 74 27.16 1.74 5.48
N ALA A 75 27.72 1.11 4.44
CA ALA A 75 28.76 0.09 4.53
C ALA A 75 30.07 0.68 3.99
#